data_AF-A0A800CCU8-F1
#
_entry.id   AF-A0A800CCU8-F1
#
_cell.length_a   1.000
_cell.length_b   1.000
_cell.length_c   1.000
_cell.angle_alpha   90.00
_cell.angle_beta   90.00
_cell.angle_gamma   90.00
#
_symmetry.space_group_name_H-M   'P 1'
#
loop_
_entity.id
_entity.type
_entity.pdbx_description
1 polymer ?
#
loop_
_entity_poly.entity_id
_entity_poly.type
_entity_poly.pdbx_seq_one_letter_code
_entity_poly.pdbx_strand_id
1 'polypeptide(L)'
;NLHAKTYFALEVIGEAQRLHETFFKAIHDQKQRLRNQKDIEKFLAENNVDLEKFRAAMKSFTVQTKANRAAALMRRYGIRSVPALVIDSRYRIKNTPTVLETADALIEKTIADRSK
;
A
#
# COMPACT_ATOMS: atom_id res chain seq x y z
N ASN A 1 -11.46 -1.11 3.80
CA ASN A 1 -10.31 -1.88 3.24
C ASN A 1 -10.37 -2.02 1.72
N LEU A 2 -11.10 -1.15 0.98
CA LEU A 2 -11.22 -1.28 -0.48
C LEU A 2 -9.89 -1.02 -1.18
N HIS A 3 -9.27 0.15 -0.97
CA HIS A 3 -8.02 0.53 -1.64
C HIS A 3 -6.84 -0.40 -1.35
N ALA A 4 -6.72 -0.93 -0.13
CA ALA A 4 -5.66 -1.91 0.18
C ALA A 4 -5.89 -3.24 -0.57
N LYS A 5 -7.14 -3.72 -0.66
CA LYS A 5 -7.47 -4.88 -1.51
C LYS A 5 -7.20 -4.59 -2.98
N THR A 6 -7.54 -3.40 -3.48
CA THR A 6 -7.24 -2.97 -4.85
C THR A 6 -5.74 -2.99 -5.12
N TYR A 7 -4.92 -2.41 -4.25
CA TYR A 7 -3.45 -2.43 -4.38
C TYR A 7 -2.92 -3.86 -4.48
N PHE A 8 -3.31 -4.75 -3.56
CA PHE A 8 -2.85 -6.14 -3.60
C PHE A 8 -3.42 -6.95 -4.78
N ALA A 9 -4.63 -6.64 -5.25
CA ALA A 9 -5.18 -7.26 -6.45
C ALA A 9 -4.39 -6.85 -7.69
N LEU A 10 -4.04 -5.57 -7.82
CA LEU A 10 -3.16 -5.07 -8.89
C LEU A 10 -1.77 -5.68 -8.80
N GLU A 11 -1.24 -5.91 -7.60
CA GLU A 11 0.05 -6.58 -7.40
C GLU A 11 0.00 -8.04 -7.87
N VAL A 12 -1.08 -8.77 -7.54
CA VAL A 12 -1.27 -10.16 -7.96
C VAL A 12 -1.36 -10.31 -9.48
N ILE A 13 -1.94 -9.33 -10.18
CA ILE A 13 -2.05 -9.37 -11.65
C ILE A 13 -0.89 -8.65 -12.36
N GLY A 14 0.13 -8.18 -11.63
CA GLY A 14 1.33 -7.56 -12.21
C GLY A 14 1.17 -6.09 -12.63
N GLU A 15 0.08 -5.45 -12.26
CA GLU A 15 -0.28 -4.08 -12.71
C GLU A 15 0.08 -2.99 -11.68
N ALA A 16 0.41 -3.39 -10.43
CA ALA A 16 0.66 -2.43 -9.35
C ALA A 16 1.74 -1.41 -9.70
N GLN A 17 2.90 -1.84 -10.22
CA GLN A 17 4.00 -0.93 -10.53
C GLN A 17 3.63 0.08 -11.63
N ARG A 18 2.94 -0.37 -12.68
CA ARG A 18 2.51 0.48 -13.80
C ARG A 18 1.47 1.51 -13.38
N LEU A 19 0.55 1.12 -12.48
CA LEU A 19 -0.62 1.94 -12.14
C LEU A 19 -0.51 2.67 -10.81
N HIS A 20 0.51 2.41 -9.99
CA HIS A 20 0.61 2.99 -8.66
C HIS A 20 0.50 4.51 -8.68
N GLU A 21 1.36 5.17 -9.47
CA GLU A 21 1.39 6.63 -9.58
C GLU A 21 0.12 7.17 -10.24
N THR A 22 -0.32 6.56 -11.34
CA THR A 22 -1.54 6.99 -12.06
C THR A 22 -2.78 6.91 -11.16
N PHE A 23 -2.94 5.83 -10.40
CA PHE A 23 -4.05 5.65 -9.46
C PHE A 23 -3.97 6.67 -8.32
N PHE A 24 -2.76 6.93 -7.80
CA PHE A 24 -2.56 7.92 -6.74
C PHE A 24 -2.92 9.33 -7.23
N LYS A 25 -2.41 9.75 -8.40
CA LYS A 25 -2.73 11.05 -9.01
C LYS A 25 -4.20 11.19 -9.34
N ALA A 26 -4.85 10.12 -9.81
CA ALA A 26 -6.29 10.13 -10.08
C ALA A 26 -7.10 10.55 -8.84
N ILE A 27 -6.74 10.04 -7.65
CA ILE A 27 -7.42 10.39 -6.40
C ILE A 27 -6.98 11.77 -5.89
N HIS A 28 -5.67 12.00 -5.80
CA HIS A 28 -5.12 13.14 -5.06
C HIS A 28 -5.09 14.43 -5.87
N ASP A 29 -4.79 14.35 -7.17
CA ASP A 29 -4.62 15.52 -8.04
C ASP A 29 -5.90 15.76 -8.85
N GLN A 30 -6.38 14.71 -9.53
CA GLN A 30 -7.53 14.80 -10.44
C GLN A 30 -8.89 14.69 -9.72
N LYS A 31 -8.87 14.43 -8.40
CA LYS A 31 -10.06 14.34 -7.54
C LYS A 31 -11.11 13.32 -8.01
N GLN A 32 -10.68 12.28 -8.73
CA GLN A 32 -11.57 11.19 -9.14
C GLN A 32 -12.12 10.46 -7.91
N ARG A 33 -13.42 10.17 -7.94
CA ARG A 33 -14.11 9.51 -6.83
C ARG A 33 -14.01 7.99 -6.96
N LEU A 34 -12.86 7.41 -6.61
CA LEU A 34 -12.66 5.95 -6.62
C LEU A 34 -13.16 5.28 -5.33
N ARG A 35 -14.42 5.54 -4.94
CA ARG A 35 -14.94 5.20 -3.59
C ARG A 35 -15.60 3.83 -3.49
N ASN A 36 -15.91 3.21 -4.63
CA ASN A 36 -16.51 1.88 -4.69
C ASN A 36 -15.86 1.05 -5.81
N GLN A 37 -16.18 -0.24 -5.86
CA GLN A 37 -15.59 -1.16 -6.81
C GLN A 37 -15.91 -0.81 -8.27
N LYS A 38 -17.12 -0.30 -8.56
CA LYS A 38 -17.52 0.07 -9.93
C LYS A 38 -16.67 1.24 -10.45
N ASP A 39 -16.44 2.26 -9.62
CA ASP A 39 -15.60 3.40 -10.00
C ASP A 39 -14.14 2.99 -10.25
N ILE A 40 -13.63 2.08 -9.41
CA ILE A 40 -12.29 1.51 -9.58
C ILE A 40 -12.21 0.71 -10.88
N GLU A 41 -13.16 -0.19 -11.15
CA GLU A 41 -13.18 -0.98 -12.38
C GLU A 41 -13.28 -0.10 -13.63
N LYS A 42 -14.03 0.99 -13.59
CA LYS A 42 -14.07 1.97 -14.68
C LYS A 42 -12.69 2.59 -14.92
N PHE A 43 -12.03 3.08 -13.88
CA PHE A 43 -10.67 3.62 -13.97
C PHE A 43 -9.69 2.58 -14.52
N LEU A 44 -9.79 1.32 -14.08
CA LEU A 44 -8.92 0.25 -14.52
C LEU A 44 -9.16 -0.10 -16.00
N ALA A 45 -10.41 -0.08 -16.47
CA ALA A 45 -10.73 -0.25 -17.88
C ALA A 45 -10.14 0.87 -18.76
N GLU A 46 -10.26 2.13 -18.32
CA GLU A 46 -9.64 3.28 -19.00
C GLU A 46 -8.10 3.18 -19.07
N ASN A 47 -7.51 2.40 -18.18
CA ASN A 47 -6.07 2.13 -18.12
C ASN A 47 -5.67 0.74 -18.66
N ASN A 48 -6.55 0.11 -19.45
CA ASN A 48 -6.31 -1.16 -20.15
C ASN A 48 -5.99 -2.36 -19.24
N VAL A 49 -6.60 -2.41 -18.06
CA VAL A 49 -6.48 -3.57 -17.16
C VAL A 49 -7.52 -4.63 -17.50
N ASP A 50 -7.10 -5.89 -17.50
CA ASP A 50 -7.99 -7.04 -17.55
C ASP A 50 -8.88 -7.11 -16.30
N LEU A 51 -10.14 -6.70 -16.47
CA LEU A 51 -11.11 -6.64 -15.37
C LEU A 51 -11.51 -8.01 -14.85
N GLU A 52 -11.45 -9.07 -15.68
CA GLU A 52 -11.77 -10.42 -15.22
C GLU A 52 -10.69 -10.91 -14.25
N LYS A 53 -9.42 -10.73 -14.62
CA LYS A 53 -8.28 -11.01 -13.72
C LYS A 53 -8.35 -10.18 -12.46
N PHE A 54 -8.65 -8.88 -12.57
CA PHE A 54 -8.80 -8.01 -11.39
C PHE A 54 -9.91 -8.49 -10.46
N ARG A 55 -11.10 -8.79 -10.98
CA ARG A 55 -12.24 -9.27 -10.19
C ARG A 55 -11.95 -10.62 -9.53
N ALA A 56 -11.28 -11.52 -10.24
CA ALA A 56 -10.82 -12.80 -9.68
C ALA A 56 -9.81 -12.58 -8.55
N ALA A 57 -8.81 -11.71 -8.75
CA ALA A 57 -7.82 -11.37 -7.75
C ALA A 57 -8.46 -10.74 -6.49
N MET A 58 -9.43 -9.83 -6.66
CA MET A 58 -10.17 -9.20 -5.56
C MET A 58 -10.89 -10.20 -4.65
N LYS A 59 -11.31 -11.36 -5.18
CA LYS A 59 -11.96 -12.45 -4.43
C LYS A 59 -10.97 -13.51 -3.92
N SER A 60 -9.70 -13.42 -4.30
CA SER A 60 -8.71 -14.45 -3.99
C SER A 60 -8.34 -14.51 -2.51
N PHE A 61 -8.01 -15.72 -2.04
CA PHE A 61 -7.48 -15.94 -0.70
C PHE A 61 -6.17 -15.16 -0.46
N THR A 62 -5.34 -15.02 -1.50
CA THR A 62 -4.07 -14.27 -1.44
C THR A 62 -4.30 -12.80 -1.09
N VAL A 63 -5.19 -12.11 -1.81
CA VAL A 63 -5.52 -10.71 -1.53
C VAL A 63 -6.11 -10.55 -0.14
N GLN A 64 -7.03 -11.45 0.25
CA GLN A 64 -7.63 -11.43 1.59
C GLN A 64 -6.58 -11.60 2.70
N THR A 65 -5.63 -12.51 2.52
CA THR A 65 -4.54 -12.77 3.48
C THR A 65 -3.58 -11.59 3.58
N LYS A 66 -3.14 -11.01 2.45
CA LYS A 66 -2.26 -9.83 2.42
C LYS A 66 -2.92 -8.63 3.12
N ALA A 67 -4.19 -8.36 2.80
CA ALA A 67 -4.93 -7.24 3.40
C ALA A 67 -5.13 -7.43 4.93
N ASN A 68 -5.41 -8.66 5.38
CA ASN A 68 -5.53 -8.96 6.81
C ASN A 68 -4.20 -8.83 7.54
N ARG A 69 -3.10 -9.32 6.94
CA ARG A 69 -1.75 -9.18 7.49
C ARG A 69 -1.34 -7.71 7.61
N ALA A 70 -1.60 -6.90 6.58
CA ALA A 70 -1.33 -5.45 6.62
C ALA A 70 -2.10 -4.77 7.77
N ALA A 71 -3.39 -5.06 7.93
CA ALA A 71 -4.19 -4.53 9.03
C ALA A 71 -3.69 -4.98 10.41
N ALA A 72 -3.22 -6.24 10.54
CA ALA A 72 -2.63 -6.74 11.78
C ALA A 72 -1.31 -6.02 12.11
N LEU A 73 -0.46 -5.78 11.12
CA LEU A 73 0.79 -5.03 11.30
C LEU A 73 0.52 -3.57 11.71
N MET A 74 -0.48 -2.91 11.11
CA MET A 74 -0.89 -1.57 11.52
C MET A 74 -1.27 -1.54 13.01
N ARG A 75 -2.06 -2.51 13.49
CA ARG A 75 -2.40 -2.62 14.92
C ARG A 75 -1.17 -2.92 15.78
N ARG A 76 -0.34 -3.88 15.38
CA ARG A 76 0.88 -4.28 16.12
C ARG A 76 1.84 -3.12 16.32
N TYR A 77 2.02 -2.28 15.31
CA TYR A 77 2.89 -1.10 15.38
C TYR A 77 2.14 0.17 15.85
N GLY A 78 0.88 0.05 16.26
CA GLY A 78 0.05 1.15 16.74
C GLY A 78 -0.19 2.27 15.72
N ILE A 79 -0.07 1.98 14.41
CA ILE A 79 -0.26 2.96 13.33
C ILE A 79 -1.74 3.35 13.26
N ARG A 80 -2.03 4.64 13.49
CA ARG A 80 -3.39 5.20 13.47
C ARG A 80 -3.65 6.13 12.30
N SER A 81 -2.60 6.57 11.60
CA SER A 81 -2.67 7.47 10.46
C SER A 81 -1.55 7.17 9.47
N VAL A 82 -1.71 7.66 8.25
CA VAL A 82 -0.74 7.55 7.16
C VAL A 82 -0.29 8.98 6.74
N PRO A 83 0.93 9.14 6.19
CA PRO A 83 1.97 8.13 6.03
C PRO A 83 2.68 7.80 7.36
N ALA A 84 3.17 6.56 7.47
CA ALA A 84 3.96 6.07 8.59
C ALA A 84 4.98 5.04 8.10
N LEU A 85 6.19 5.07 8.64
CA LEU A 85 7.26 4.13 8.30
C LEU A 85 7.62 3.28 9.53
N VAL A 86 7.91 2.01 9.33
CA VAL A 86 8.37 1.10 10.39
C VAL A 86 9.72 0.51 9.99
N ILE A 87 10.73 0.71 10.83
CA ILE A 87 12.08 0.18 10.63
C ILE A 87 12.31 -0.99 11.59
N ASP A 88 12.67 -2.12 11.01
CA ASP A 88 13.04 -3.36 11.69
C ASP A 88 12.04 -3.86 12.75
N SER A 89 10.74 -3.66 12.55
CA SER A 89 9.69 -3.96 13.55
C SER A 89 9.87 -3.28 14.93
N ARG A 90 10.85 -2.38 15.08
CA ARG A 90 11.28 -1.76 16.35
C ARG A 90 10.91 -0.29 16.42
N TYR A 91 11.10 0.43 15.32
CA TYR A 91 10.92 1.88 15.28
C TYR A 91 9.77 2.24 14.37
N ARG A 92 8.94 3.20 14.81
CA ARG A 92 7.88 3.78 14.00
C ARG A 92 8.12 5.28 13.85
N ILE A 93 8.21 5.74 12.62
CA ILE A 93 8.37 7.14 12.24
C ILE A 93 7.03 7.65 11.71
N LYS A 94 6.60 8.80 12.23
CA LYS A 94 5.42 9.53 11.74
C LYS A 94 5.83 10.43 10.57
N ASN A 95 4.86 11.05 9.91
CA ASN A 95 5.13 12.02 8.86
C ASN A 95 5.84 13.27 9.42
N THR A 96 7.15 13.39 9.21
CA THR A 96 7.97 14.56 9.55
C THR A 96 8.78 14.98 8.31
N PRO A 97 9.23 16.25 8.22
CA PRO A 97 10.08 16.68 7.11
C PRO A 97 11.37 15.86 6.95
N THR A 98 11.90 15.35 8.07
CA THR A 98 13.14 14.56 8.17
C THR A 98 12.88 13.04 8.16
N VAL A 99 11.71 12.59 7.67
CA VAL A 99 11.30 11.17 7.77
C VAL A 99 12.33 10.23 7.12
N LEU A 100 12.94 10.63 6.00
CA LEU A 100 13.93 9.82 5.28
C LEU A 100 15.29 9.80 6.01
N GLU A 101 15.80 10.96 6.41
CA GLU A 101 17.04 11.06 7.19
C GLU A 101 16.95 10.26 8.51
N THR A 102 15.79 10.33 9.18
CA THR A 102 15.51 9.56 10.39
C THR A 102 15.44 8.07 10.09
N ALA A 103 14.89 7.68 8.93
CA ALA A 103 14.85 6.29 8.50
C ALA A 103 16.27 5.73 8.29
N ASP A 104 17.12 6.48 7.59
CA ASP A 104 18.52 6.09 7.31
C ASP A 104 19.30 5.88 8.61
N ALA A 105 19.23 6.84 9.55
CA ALA A 105 19.90 6.72 10.84
C ALA A 105 19.40 5.51 11.66
N LEU A 106 18.10 5.22 11.59
CA LEU A 106 17.53 4.05 12.27
C LEU A 106 17.92 2.73 11.59
N ILE A 107 18.04 2.71 10.26
CA ILE A 107 18.54 1.55 9.52
C ILE A 107 19.97 1.24 9.94
N GLU A 108 20.87 2.23 9.90
CA GLU A 108 22.27 2.08 10.32
C GLU A 108 22.37 1.57 11.76
N LYS A 109 21.58 2.15 12.67
CA LYS A 109 21.51 1.71 14.06
C LYS A 109 21.08 0.25 14.18
N THR A 110 20.03 -0.18 13.46
CA THR A 110 19.55 -1.57 13.54
C THR A 110 20.53 -2.58 12.98
N ILE A 111 21.34 -2.18 11.99
CA ILE A 111 22.43 -3.01 11.45
C ILE A 111 23.55 -3.14 12.50
N ALA A 112 23.99 -2.02 13.11
CA ALA A 112 25.04 -2.02 14.12
C ALA A 112 24.65 -2.78 15.41
N ASP A 113 23.38 -2.76 15.79
CA ASP A 113 22.87 -3.52 16.94
C ASP A 113 22.94 -5.04 16.72
N ARG A 114 22.92 -5.51 15.47
CA ARG A 114 22.92 -6.96 15.12
C ARG A 114 24.32 -7.53 14.88
N SER A 115 25.30 -6.67 14.60
CA SER A 115 26.69 -7.07 14.41
C SER A 115 27.48 -7.16 15.72
N LYS A 116 26.82 -6.86 16.85
CA LYS A 116 27.32 -7.07 18.22
C LYS A 116 26.75 -8.35 18.79
#